data_AF-A0A1Y4UID4-F1
#
_entry.id   AF-A0A1Y4UID4-F1
#
_cell.length_a   1.000
_cell.length_b   1.000
_cell.length_c   1.000
_cell.angle_alpha   90.00
_cell.angle_beta   90.00
_cell.angle_gamma   90.00
#
_symmetry.space_group_name_H-M   'P 1'
#
loop_
_entity.id
_entity.type
_entity.pdbx_description
1 polymer ?
#
loop_
_entity_poly.entity_id
_entity_poly.type
_entity_poly.pdbx_seq_one_letter_code
_entity_poly.pdbx_strand_id
1 'polypeptide(L)'
;MPSIKERLRLLSDYVDSQRPTLTTFIVVGGSEFHTPLTPEQYLMQHGAYTPDGRRIVLYPHPVEGIDALSLSLYQLIDEAVEVGKLEFPELESDEL
;
A
#
# COMPACT_ATOMS: atom_id res chain seq x y z
N MET A 1 -32.39 22.41 -13.71
CA MET A 1 -31.88 21.74 -12.49
C MET A 1 -31.59 20.29 -12.83
N PRO A 2 -30.46 19.72 -12.43
CA PRO A 2 -30.14 18.33 -12.71
C PRO A 2 -31.18 17.41 -12.06
N SER A 3 -31.51 16.32 -12.75
CA SER A 3 -32.43 15.31 -12.24
C SER A 3 -31.87 14.65 -10.97
N ILE A 4 -32.74 14.07 -10.15
CA ILE A 4 -32.33 13.34 -8.93
C ILE A 4 -31.31 12.24 -9.28
N LYS A 5 -31.49 11.56 -10.41
CA LYS A 5 -30.59 10.50 -10.89
C LYS A 5 -29.20 11.05 -11.24
N GLU A 6 -29.12 12.20 -11.90
CA GLU A 6 -27.83 12.83 -12.20
C GLU A 6 -27.13 13.32 -10.94
N ARG A 7 -27.87 13.86 -9.97
CA ARG A 7 -27.30 14.27 -8.68
C ARG A 7 -26.75 13.08 -7.90
N LEU A 8 -27.45 11.94 -7.90
CA LEU A 8 -26.97 10.71 -7.28
C LEU A 8 -25.72 10.17 -7.97
N ARG A 9 -25.67 10.21 -9.30
CA ARG A 9 -24.49 9.82 -10.08
C ARG A 9 -23.28 10.72 -9.76
N LEU A 10 -23.46 12.03 -9.79
CA LEU A 10 -22.41 13.00 -9.46
C LEU A 10 -21.91 12.83 -8.02
N LEU A 11 -22.80 12.50 -7.09
CA LEU A 11 -22.41 12.21 -5.71
C LEU A 11 -21.61 10.90 -5.61
N SER A 12 -21.99 9.86 -6.36
CA SER A 12 -21.22 8.62 -6.44
C SER A 12 -19.82 8.88 -6.99
N ASP A 13 -19.73 9.58 -8.12
CA ASP A 13 -18.46 9.92 -8.78
C ASP A 13 -17.58 10.78 -7.85
N TYR A 14 -18.18 11.72 -7.12
CA TYR A 14 -17.49 12.53 -6.13
C TYR A 14 -16.97 11.68 -4.97
N VAL A 15 -17.81 10.81 -4.39
CA VAL A 15 -17.39 9.93 -3.29
C VAL A 15 -16.27 9.01 -3.72
N ASP A 16 -16.34 8.43 -4.93
CA ASP A 16 -15.28 7.57 -5.47
C ASP A 16 -13.98 8.35 -5.71
N SER A 17 -14.06 9.62 -6.14
CA SER A 17 -12.88 10.50 -6.25
C SER A 17 -12.24 10.87 -4.90
N GLN A 18 -13.01 10.79 -3.81
CA GLN A 18 -12.56 11.09 -2.46
C GLN A 18 -12.09 9.84 -1.70
N ARG A 19 -12.27 8.63 -2.26
CA ARG A 19 -11.78 7.42 -1.60
C ARG A 19 -10.26 7.47 -1.58
N PRO A 20 -9.62 7.34 -0.40
CA PRO A 20 -8.17 7.23 -0.35
C PRO A 20 -7.75 6.00 -1.15
N THR A 21 -6.69 6.13 -1.93
CA THR A 21 -6.05 4.99 -2.59
C THR A 21 -5.60 4.03 -1.50
N LEU A 22 -6.38 2.99 -1.26
CA LEU A 22 -6.03 1.98 -0.25
C LEU A 22 -4.93 1.10 -0.80
N THR A 23 -3.85 0.97 -0.03
CA THR A 23 -2.82 -0.02 -0.29
C THR A 23 -3.45 -1.39 -0.12
N THR A 24 -3.28 -2.24 -1.12
CA THR A 24 -3.79 -3.61 -1.10
C THR A 24 -2.62 -4.58 -0.97
N PHE A 25 -2.72 -5.50 -0.04
CA PHE A 25 -1.78 -6.59 0.18
C PHE A 25 -2.51 -7.92 -0.03
N ILE A 26 -1.77 -8.96 -0.43
CA ILE A 26 -2.27 -10.33 -0.44
C ILE A 26 -1.75 -11.03 0.81
N VAL A 27 -2.63 -11.71 1.53
CA VAL A 27 -2.26 -12.52 2.70
C VAL A 27 -2.21 -14.01 2.39
N VAL A 28 -1.63 -14.79 3.28
CA VAL A 28 -1.66 -16.26 3.24
C VAL A 28 -3.10 -16.74 3.02
N GLY A 29 -3.30 -17.56 1.99
CA GLY A 29 -4.63 -18.01 1.54
C GLY A 29 -5.24 -17.17 0.42
N GLY A 30 -4.51 -16.20 -0.12
CA GLY A 30 -4.92 -15.43 -1.32
C GLY A 30 -6.01 -14.40 -1.06
N SER A 31 -6.28 -14.06 0.21
CA SER A 31 -7.21 -12.99 0.55
C SER A 31 -6.55 -11.63 0.40
N GLU A 32 -7.34 -10.63 0.03
CA GLU A 32 -6.90 -9.23 -0.04
C GLU A 32 -7.05 -8.56 1.33
N PHE A 33 -6.06 -7.76 1.69
CA PHE A 33 -6.06 -6.90 2.87
C PHE A 33 -5.84 -5.45 2.41
N HIS A 34 -6.73 -4.56 2.80
CA HIS A 34 -6.66 -3.15 2.41
C HIS A 34 -6.33 -2.28 3.62
N THR A 35 -5.43 -1.32 3.43
CA THR A 35 -5.03 -0.37 4.46
C THR A 35 -4.92 1.06 3.89
N PRO A 36 -5.29 2.09 4.67
CA PRO A 36 -5.10 3.49 4.26
C PRO A 36 -3.63 3.94 4.37
N LEU A 37 -2.76 3.15 5.01
CA LEU A 37 -1.34 3.45 5.11
C LEU A 37 -0.62 3.13 3.79
N THR A 38 0.46 3.83 3.52
CA THR A 38 1.38 3.42 2.45
C THR A 38 2.05 2.09 2.82
N PRO A 39 2.48 1.27 1.84
CA PRO A 39 3.01 -0.06 2.12
C PRO A 39 4.22 -0.02 3.06
N GLU A 40 5.11 0.95 2.89
CA GLU A 40 6.27 1.16 3.75
C GLU A 40 5.87 1.51 5.19
N GLN A 41 4.91 2.43 5.37
CA GLN A 41 4.42 2.82 6.69
C GLN A 41 3.80 1.64 7.43
N TYR A 42 3.01 0.83 6.72
CA TYR A 42 2.38 -0.35 7.30
C TYR A 42 3.44 -1.37 7.75
N LEU A 43 4.39 -1.71 6.88
CA LEU A 43 5.41 -2.72 7.16
C LEU A 43 6.40 -2.29 8.25
N MET A 44 6.66 -0.99 8.40
CA MET A 44 7.46 -0.47 9.52
C MET A 44 6.73 -0.57 10.86
N GLN A 45 5.44 -0.23 10.90
CA GLN A 45 4.67 -0.16 12.14
C GLN A 45 4.20 -1.53 12.62
N HIS A 46 3.78 -2.40 11.69
CA HIS A 46 3.09 -3.65 12.01
C HIS A 46 3.85 -4.90 11.52
N GLY A 47 4.87 -4.74 10.69
CA GLY A 47 5.51 -5.85 10.00
C GLY A 47 4.61 -6.48 8.91
N ALA A 48 5.02 -7.63 8.38
CA ALA A 48 4.28 -8.36 7.35
C ALA A 48 3.11 -9.20 7.93
N TYR A 49 2.40 -8.67 8.92
CA TYR A 49 1.23 -9.31 9.52
C TYR A 49 0.05 -8.33 9.55
N THR A 50 -1.14 -8.84 9.24
CA THR A 50 -2.37 -8.08 9.42
C THR A 50 -2.73 -7.97 10.91
N PRO A 51 -3.63 -7.03 11.29
CA PRO A 51 -4.13 -6.95 12.66
C PRO A 51 -4.80 -8.24 13.14
N ASP A 52 -5.31 -9.06 12.21
CA ASP A 52 -5.89 -10.38 12.47
C ASP A 52 -4.83 -11.50 12.67
N GLY A 53 -3.54 -11.16 12.58
CA GLY A 53 -2.42 -12.11 12.68
C GLY A 53 -2.14 -12.91 11.40
N ARG A 54 -2.74 -12.57 10.26
CA ARG A 54 -2.48 -13.24 8.98
C ARG A 54 -1.22 -12.67 8.35
N ARG A 55 -0.31 -13.53 7.88
CA ARG A 55 0.92 -13.10 7.22
C ARG A 55 0.63 -12.55 5.83
N ILE A 56 1.19 -11.38 5.52
CA ILE A 56 1.22 -10.78 4.19
C ILE A 56 2.24 -11.57 3.36
N VAL A 57 1.88 -11.92 2.13
CA VAL A 57 2.70 -12.70 1.20
C VAL A 57 3.11 -11.95 -0.05
N LEU A 58 2.37 -10.90 -0.42
CA LEU A 58 2.64 -10.14 -1.63
C LEU A 58 2.10 -8.72 -1.50
N TYR A 59 2.85 -7.75 -2.01
CA TYR A 59 2.33 -6.44 -2.37
C TYR A 59 2.19 -6.36 -3.89
N PRO A 60 0.97 -6.35 -4.46
CA PRO A 60 0.79 -6.17 -5.90
C PRO A 60 1.19 -4.74 -6.31
N HIS A 61 2.27 -4.64 -7.07
CA HIS A 61 2.74 -3.40 -7.69
C HIS A 61 2.95 -3.58 -9.20
N PRO A 62 2.85 -2.50 -9.99
CA PRO A 62 3.15 -2.57 -11.41
C PRO A 62 4.66 -2.79 -11.60
N VAL A 63 5.07 -3.45 -12.68
CA VAL A 63 6.49 -3.73 -13.00
C VAL A 63 6.93 -3.22 -14.38
N GLU A 64 5.98 -2.88 -15.27
CA GLU A 64 6.28 -2.40 -16.62
C GLU A 64 6.12 -0.88 -16.72
N GLY A 65 7.07 -0.22 -17.40
CA GLY A 65 6.99 1.22 -17.69
C GLY A 65 7.30 2.15 -16.52
N ILE A 66 7.92 1.63 -15.46
CA ILE A 66 8.21 2.35 -14.22
C ILE A 66 9.67 2.78 -14.21
N ASP A 67 9.94 3.94 -13.61
CA ASP A 67 11.30 4.45 -13.47
C ASP A 67 12.12 3.60 -12.48
N ALA A 68 13.45 3.64 -12.63
CA ALA A 68 14.34 2.78 -11.87
C ALA A 68 14.26 3.01 -10.34
N LEU A 69 13.96 4.23 -9.89
CA LEU A 69 13.83 4.53 -8.46
C LEU A 69 12.56 3.91 -7.88
N SER A 70 11.43 4.09 -8.54
CA SER A 70 10.18 3.45 -8.12
C SER A 70 10.27 1.92 -8.12
N LEU A 71 10.95 1.33 -9.12
CA LEU A 71 11.21 -0.11 -9.14
C LEU A 71 12.02 -0.57 -7.93
N SER A 72 13.07 0.19 -7.56
CA SER A 72 13.89 -0.13 -6.38
C SER A 72 13.09 -0.07 -5.07
N LEU A 73 12.13 0.85 -4.97
CA LEU A 73 11.22 0.93 -3.81
C LEU A 73 10.32 -0.31 -3.71
N TYR A 74 9.76 -0.76 -4.84
CA TYR A 74 8.94 -1.96 -4.86
C TYR A 74 9.72 -3.22 -4.48
N GLN A 75 10.95 -3.36 -4.97
CA GLN A 75 11.83 -4.46 -4.58
C GLN A 75 12.14 -4.48 -3.08
N LEU A 76 12.36 -3.30 -2.49
CA LEU A 76 12.56 -3.16 -1.05
C LEU A 76 11.31 -3.55 -0.25
N ILE A 77 10.12 -3.23 -0.76
CA ILE A 77 8.85 -3.65 -0.14
C ILE A 77 8.69 -5.16 -0.22
N ASP A 78 8.99 -5.77 -1.36
CA ASP A 78 8.92 -7.23 -1.55
C ASP A 78 9.86 -7.95 -0.58
N GLU A 79 11.11 -7.49 -0.46
CA GLU A 79 12.08 -8.02 0.50
C GLU A 79 11.57 -7.90 1.95
N ALA A 80 10.98 -6.76 2.32
CA ALA A 80 10.42 -6.58 3.64
C ALA A 80 9.23 -7.50 3.94
N VAL A 81 8.42 -7.84 2.93
CA VAL A 81 7.35 -8.84 3.05
C VAL A 81 7.93 -10.25 3.26
N GLU A 82 9.01 -10.59 2.55
CA GLU A 82 9.70 -11.88 2.70
C GLU A 82 10.36 -12.03 4.07
N VAL A 83 11.13 -11.01 4.51
CA VAL A 83 11.80 -10.97 5.82
C VAL A 83 10.78 -10.89 6.95
N GLY A 84 9.65 -10.23 6.71
CA GLY A 84 8.53 -10.11 7.64
C GLY A 84 8.45 -8.77 8.37
N LYS A 85 9.35 -7.83 8.07
CA LYS A 85 9.36 -6.46 8.62
C LYS A 85 10.20 -5.56 7.72
N LEU A 86 9.79 -4.30 7.61
CA LEU A 86 10.64 -3.26 7.02
C LEU A 86 11.41 -2.55 8.13
N GLU A 87 12.74 -2.61 8.08
CA GLU A 87 13.62 -1.84 8.95
C GLU A 87 14.53 -0.97 8.09
N PHE A 88 14.46 0.34 8.27
CA PHE A 88 15.44 1.24 7.68
C PHE A 88 16.66 1.29 8.60
N PRO A 89 17.90 1.18 8.06
CA PRO A 89 19.09 1.38 8.87
C PRO A 89 19.06 2.78 9.48
N GLU A 90 19.54 2.91 10.72
CA GLU A 90 19.73 4.23 11.32
C GLU A 90 20.70 5.02 10.43
N LEU A 91 20.23 6.16 9.91
CA LEU A 91 21.06 7.05 9.11
C LEU A 91 22.04 7.73 10.06
N GLU A 92 23.29 7.26 10.08
CA GLU A 92 24.38 8.02 10.67
C GLU A 92 24.53 9.31 9.85
N SER A 93 24.24 10.45 10.49
CA SER A 93 24.58 11.75 9.91
C SER A 93 26.10 11.79 9.78
N ASP A 94 26.60 12.18 8.59
CA ASP A 94 27.99 12.63 8.51
C ASP A 94 28.17 13.76 9.53
N GLU A 95 29.18 13.63 10.40
CA GLU A 95 29.59 14.70 11.30
C GLU A 95 30.09 15.87 10.45
N LEU A 96 29.46 17.04 10.59
CA LEU A 96 29.82 18.29 9.90
C LEU A 96 31.15 18.88 10.40
#